data_AF-A0A1S9IGZ7-F1
#
_entry.id   AF-A0A1S9IGZ7-F1
#
_cell.length_a   1.000
_cell.length_b   1.000
_cell.length_c   1.000
_cell.angle_alpha   90.00
_cell.angle_beta   90.00
_cell.angle_gamma   90.00
#
_symmetry.space_group_name_H-M   'P 1'
#
loop_
_entity.id
_entity.type
_entity.pdbx_description
1 polymer ?
#
loop_
_entity_poly.entity_id
_entity_poly.type
_entity_poly.pdbx_seq_one_letter_code
_entity_poly.pdbx_strand_id
1 'polypeptide(L)'
;MNNILNIIKNKTLTYEQKVLSLAREAENSLNVLNLPSDIQNLREEGIICDLNEGNAPYRPRYVCPDYEKFMKQGSEFLNLDPPKDIWEATNHLLILYKHVPSITSMPVYIGNIDTLLEPFIKDEVEAYKAIKLFLLHIDRTITDSFCHANIGPKETKAGRLILKAQRELQTAIPNITLKYGKETSKEFAIDSINTALVTAKPSFANHEIFAKDFPYNNYGIASCYNGLYIGGGSFTLVRLNLYAAAKKAKSTKDFLDNVLPDVMAKMSNYIDKRINFIVNESNFFESSFLVRENLIYKDRFTAMFGMFGLAECVNHLLKANELKDRFGHSEKANELGIKIIEKMHSIVNSNVNKYCSATDGNFLLHAQVGIETDKGTSPGCRIPIGEEPDLPTHLLQSAKFHKYFPSGIGDIFPFEVTAKKNPESILDIINGAFKEGMRYFSFYSSDSDVIRITGYLVKLSDIKKLDKGEQVLQDTVALGLGAVKNSKILERKVRDDA
;
A
#
# COMPACT_ATOMS: atom_id res chain seq x y z
N MET A 1 -22.61 -12.22 19.66
CA MET A 1 -22.07 -12.64 20.98
C MET A 1 -21.01 -13.74 20.87
N ASN A 2 -21.19 -14.78 20.02
CA ASN A 2 -20.17 -15.84 19.86
C ASN A 2 -18.80 -15.32 19.39
N ASN A 3 -18.73 -14.28 18.55
CA ASN A 3 -17.46 -13.79 18.02
C ASN A 3 -16.61 -13.05 19.07
N ILE A 4 -17.23 -12.23 19.93
CA ILE A 4 -16.55 -11.50 21.02
C ILE A 4 -15.88 -12.47 22.00
N LEU A 5 -16.61 -13.50 22.45
CA LEU A 5 -16.06 -14.49 23.37
C LEU A 5 -14.92 -15.29 22.73
N ASN A 6 -15.01 -15.57 21.42
CA ASN A 6 -13.94 -16.22 20.66
C ASN A 6 -12.67 -15.36 20.63
N ILE A 7 -12.78 -14.05 20.41
CA ILE A 7 -11.62 -13.12 20.45
C ILE A 7 -10.97 -13.14 21.83
N ILE A 8 -11.77 -13.03 22.90
CA ILE A 8 -11.26 -13.01 24.28
C ILE A 8 -10.52 -14.31 24.63
N LYS A 9 -11.10 -15.45 24.25
CA LYS A 9 -10.52 -16.79 24.52
C LYS A 9 -9.39 -17.17 23.55
N ASN A 10 -9.17 -16.40 22.48
CA ASN A 10 -8.14 -16.73 21.51
C ASN A 10 -6.74 -16.63 22.15
N LYS A 11 -5.99 -17.74 22.10
CA LYS A 11 -4.64 -17.84 22.66
C LYS A 11 -3.54 -17.38 21.69
N THR A 12 -3.86 -17.21 20.41
CA THR A 12 -2.88 -16.77 19.40
C THR A 12 -2.80 -15.25 19.31
N LEU A 13 -3.81 -14.51 19.78
CA LEU A 13 -3.83 -13.04 19.76
C LEU A 13 -3.11 -12.45 20.98
N THR A 14 -2.31 -11.40 20.73
CA THR A 14 -1.74 -10.56 21.79
C THR A 14 -2.83 -9.72 22.47
N TYR A 15 -2.51 -9.08 23.60
CA TYR A 15 -3.45 -8.17 24.26
C TYR A 15 -3.92 -7.04 23.32
N GLU A 16 -2.99 -6.39 22.61
CA GLU A 16 -3.31 -5.30 21.69
C GLU A 16 -4.17 -5.79 20.52
N GLN A 17 -3.83 -6.93 19.92
CA GLN A 17 -4.63 -7.52 18.84
C GLN A 17 -6.06 -7.83 19.31
N LYS A 18 -6.24 -8.32 20.54
CA LYS A 18 -7.59 -8.53 21.10
C LYS A 18 -8.37 -7.22 21.23
N VAL A 19 -7.74 -6.17 21.78
CA VAL A 19 -8.39 -4.85 21.91
C VAL A 19 -8.84 -4.33 20.55
N LEU A 20 -7.97 -4.40 19.54
CA LEU A 20 -8.29 -3.96 18.18
C LEU A 20 -9.39 -4.81 17.53
N SER A 21 -9.35 -6.13 17.68
CA SER A 21 -10.41 -7.01 17.18
C SER A 21 -11.75 -6.73 17.84
N LEU A 22 -11.78 -6.49 19.15
CA LEU A 22 -13.01 -6.14 19.87
C LEU A 22 -13.57 -4.78 19.40
N ALA A 23 -12.72 -3.78 19.19
CA ALA A 23 -13.12 -2.49 18.64
C ALA A 23 -13.72 -2.63 17.24
N ARG A 24 -13.11 -3.46 16.37
CA ARG A 24 -13.64 -3.77 15.03
C ARG A 24 -15.01 -4.46 15.10
N GLU A 25 -15.20 -5.41 16.00
CA GLU A 25 -16.52 -6.04 16.20
C GLU A 25 -17.59 -5.04 16.65
N ALA A 26 -17.23 -4.10 17.53
CA ALA A 26 -18.15 -3.05 17.96
C ALA A 26 -18.53 -2.12 16.79
N GLU A 27 -17.55 -1.66 16.01
CA GLU A 27 -17.77 -0.85 14.80
C GLU A 27 -18.66 -1.58 13.79
N ASN A 28 -18.41 -2.87 13.56
CA ASN A 28 -19.15 -3.69 12.60
C ASN A 28 -20.57 -4.06 13.04
N SER A 29 -20.89 -3.93 14.33
CA SER A 29 -22.24 -4.17 14.86
C SER A 29 -23.24 -3.09 14.45
N LEU A 30 -22.76 -1.95 13.97
CA LEU A 30 -23.57 -0.83 13.51
C LEU A 30 -23.86 -0.95 12.01
N ASN A 31 -24.99 -0.39 11.57
CA ASN A 31 -25.35 -0.25 10.16
C ASN A 31 -25.81 1.19 9.89
N VAL A 32 -24.85 2.11 9.75
CA VAL A 32 -25.13 3.55 9.64
C VAL A 32 -25.23 4.04 8.20
N LEU A 33 -24.59 3.34 7.26
CA LEU A 33 -24.55 3.77 5.86
C LEU A 33 -25.86 3.52 5.10
N ASN A 34 -26.75 2.67 5.65
CA ASN A 34 -28.06 2.33 5.10
C ASN A 34 -27.99 2.08 3.59
N LEU A 35 -27.21 1.06 3.22
CA LEU A 35 -26.93 0.75 1.81
C LEU A 35 -28.18 0.23 1.10
N PRO A 36 -28.44 0.67 -0.14
CA PRO A 36 -29.38 0.02 -1.04
C PRO A 36 -29.13 -1.49 -1.16
N SER A 37 -30.20 -2.28 -1.29
CA SER A 37 -30.13 -3.74 -1.32
C SER A 37 -29.30 -4.28 -2.48
N ASP A 38 -29.33 -3.62 -3.62
CA ASP A 38 -28.54 -4.00 -4.80
C ASP A 38 -27.03 -3.82 -4.59
N ILE A 39 -26.61 -2.76 -3.90
CA ILE A 39 -25.21 -2.57 -3.48
C ILE A 39 -24.82 -3.61 -2.43
N GLN A 40 -25.70 -3.86 -1.47
CA GLN A 40 -25.46 -4.84 -0.41
C GLN A 40 -25.30 -6.26 -0.98
N ASN A 41 -26.14 -6.65 -1.95
CA ASN A 41 -26.01 -7.94 -2.66
C ASN A 41 -24.65 -8.09 -3.36
N LEU A 42 -24.14 -7.03 -4.01
CA LEU A 42 -22.81 -7.07 -4.64
C LEU A 42 -21.67 -7.22 -3.61
N ARG A 43 -21.84 -6.72 -2.39
CA ARG A 43 -20.89 -6.93 -1.29
C ARG A 43 -20.93 -8.37 -0.78
N GLU A 44 -22.13 -8.91 -0.58
CA GLU A 44 -22.34 -10.29 -0.13
C GLU A 44 -21.82 -11.33 -1.12
N GLU A 45 -21.95 -11.05 -2.42
CA GLU A 45 -21.37 -11.86 -3.49
C GLU A 45 -19.84 -11.69 -3.65
N GLY A 46 -19.21 -10.77 -2.91
CA GLY A 46 -17.77 -10.50 -2.99
C GLY A 46 -17.32 -9.76 -4.25
N ILE A 47 -18.25 -9.11 -4.98
CA ILE A 47 -17.94 -8.26 -6.14
C ILE A 47 -17.39 -6.91 -5.68
N ILE A 48 -18.01 -6.31 -4.66
CA ILE A 48 -17.55 -5.06 -4.02
C ILE A 48 -17.02 -5.38 -2.62
N CYS A 49 -15.81 -4.92 -2.31
CA CYS A 49 -15.16 -5.16 -1.02
C CYS A 49 -14.58 -3.85 -0.48
N ASP A 50 -14.85 -3.52 0.78
CA ASP A 50 -14.28 -2.36 1.48
C ASP A 50 -13.05 -2.71 2.30
N LEU A 51 -12.45 -3.89 2.10
CA LEU A 51 -11.25 -4.32 2.81
C LEU A 51 -11.40 -4.32 4.35
N ASN A 52 -12.61 -4.61 4.85
CA ASN A 52 -12.94 -4.63 6.28
C ASN A 52 -12.70 -3.29 6.98
N GLU A 53 -12.96 -2.17 6.29
CA GLU A 53 -12.85 -0.82 6.86
C GLU A 53 -13.93 -0.45 7.89
N GLY A 54 -14.86 -1.35 8.19
CA GLY A 54 -15.93 -1.09 9.14
C GLY A 54 -17.24 -0.61 8.50
N ASN A 55 -18.36 -0.97 9.13
CA ASN A 55 -19.70 -0.54 8.72
C ASN A 55 -20.08 0.87 9.22
N ALA A 56 -19.29 1.47 10.13
CA ALA A 56 -19.50 2.81 10.67
C ALA A 56 -18.17 3.60 10.67
N PRO A 57 -17.75 4.11 9.50
CA PRO A 57 -16.40 4.63 9.32
C PRO A 57 -16.19 5.94 10.10
N TYR A 58 -15.51 5.85 11.25
CA TYR A 58 -15.24 7.00 12.13
C TYR A 58 -13.85 7.63 11.93
N ARG A 59 -13.09 7.11 10.96
CA ARG A 59 -11.73 7.56 10.63
C ARG A 59 -11.45 7.33 9.15
N PRO A 60 -10.62 8.17 8.50
CA PRO A 60 -10.11 7.90 7.17
C PRO A 60 -9.31 6.59 7.13
N ARG A 61 -9.30 5.91 5.98
CA ARG A 61 -8.46 4.73 5.78
C ARG A 61 -6.98 5.05 5.94
N TYR A 62 -6.54 6.10 5.25
CA TYR A 62 -5.15 6.52 5.22
C TYR A 62 -5.05 7.98 5.62
N VAL A 63 -4.16 8.27 6.56
CA VAL A 63 -3.82 9.62 7.01
C VAL A 63 -2.33 9.80 6.79
N CYS A 64 -1.96 10.88 6.11
CA CYS A 64 -0.58 11.23 5.78
C CYS A 64 -0.24 12.60 6.40
N PRO A 65 0.05 12.69 7.71
CA PRO A 65 0.34 13.96 8.36
C PRO A 65 1.54 14.68 7.73
N ASP A 66 1.51 16.01 7.79
CA ASP A 66 2.65 16.86 7.49
C ASP A 66 3.65 16.83 8.65
N TYR A 67 4.50 15.81 8.65
CA TYR A 67 5.53 15.63 9.67
C TYR A 67 6.60 16.71 9.61
N GLU A 68 6.88 17.31 8.45
CA GLU A 68 7.84 18.43 8.36
C GLU A 68 7.33 19.65 9.11
N LYS A 69 6.02 19.94 8.99
CA LYS A 69 5.39 21.00 9.77
C LYS A 69 5.41 20.70 11.27
N PHE A 70 5.07 19.47 11.67
CA PHE A 70 5.18 19.03 13.06
C PHE A 70 6.59 19.26 13.63
N MET A 71 7.64 18.86 12.91
CA MET A 71 9.03 19.03 13.35
C MET A 71 9.44 20.51 13.49
N LYS A 72 8.77 21.43 12.79
CA LYS A 72 9.05 22.89 12.88
C LYS A 72 8.28 23.56 14.01
N GLN A 73 7.04 23.13 14.27
CA GLN A 73 6.13 23.83 15.19
C GLN A 73 5.96 23.13 16.54
N GLY A 74 6.34 21.86 16.67
CA GLY A 74 5.99 21.02 17.82
C GLY A 74 4.50 20.64 17.82
N SER A 75 3.92 20.45 19.01
CA SER A 75 2.50 20.19 19.21
C SER A 75 2.06 20.72 20.58
N GLU A 76 1.13 21.69 20.58
CA GLU A 76 0.54 22.23 21.80
C GLU A 76 -0.31 21.17 22.50
N PHE A 77 -1.11 20.41 21.74
CA PHE A 77 -1.95 19.35 22.26
C PHE A 77 -1.16 18.26 22.97
N LEU A 78 0.03 17.93 22.45
CA LEU A 78 0.93 16.93 23.04
C LEU A 78 1.94 17.54 24.04
N ASN A 79 1.92 18.86 24.23
CA ASN A 79 2.89 19.62 25.03
C ASN A 79 4.35 19.34 24.61
N LEU A 80 4.62 19.42 23.31
CA LEU A 80 5.92 19.21 22.70
C LEU A 80 6.41 20.50 22.04
N ASP A 81 7.56 21.01 22.48
CA ASP A 81 8.28 22.05 21.75
C ASP A 81 8.87 21.47 20.44
N PRO A 82 9.27 22.32 19.47
CA PRO A 82 10.07 21.85 18.34
C PRO A 82 11.35 21.14 18.81
N PRO A 83 11.68 19.96 18.26
CA PRO A 83 12.88 19.21 18.65
C PRO A 83 14.16 19.98 18.31
N LYS A 84 15.20 19.80 19.12
CA LYS A 84 16.48 20.51 19.03
C LYS A 84 17.66 19.62 18.69
N ASP A 85 17.50 18.31 18.86
CA ASP A 85 18.50 17.29 18.56
C ASP A 85 17.87 15.97 18.08
N ILE A 86 18.72 14.99 17.77
CA ILE A 86 18.28 13.73 17.18
C ILE A 86 17.46 12.86 18.16
N TRP A 87 17.71 12.99 19.46
CA TRP A 87 16.99 12.26 20.50
C TRP A 87 15.59 12.81 20.65
N GLU A 88 15.46 14.14 20.73
CA GLU A 88 14.16 14.81 20.72
C GLU A 88 13.43 14.50 19.42
N ALA A 89 14.07 14.64 18.25
CA ALA A 89 13.45 14.40 16.95
C ALA A 89 12.85 12.98 16.82
N THR A 90 13.64 11.95 17.12
CA THR A 90 13.17 10.56 17.07
C THR A 90 12.08 10.29 18.10
N ASN A 91 12.20 10.82 19.32
CA ASN A 91 11.18 10.67 20.36
C ASN A 91 9.85 11.36 19.99
N HIS A 92 9.90 12.59 19.47
CA HIS A 92 8.71 13.38 19.10
C HIS A 92 7.94 12.71 17.96
N LEU A 93 8.66 12.18 16.96
CA LEU A 93 8.04 11.39 15.89
C LEU A 93 7.34 10.14 16.43
N LEU A 94 7.98 9.37 17.33
CA LEU A 94 7.35 8.20 17.96
C LEU A 94 6.08 8.56 18.73
N ILE A 95 6.10 9.67 19.48
CA ILE A 95 4.91 10.17 20.19
C ILE A 95 3.80 10.49 19.19
N LEU A 96 4.08 11.27 18.14
CA LEU A 96 3.06 11.61 17.15
C LEU A 96 2.51 10.37 16.44
N TYR A 97 3.36 9.42 16.04
CA TYR A 97 2.95 8.17 15.40
C TYR A 97 1.90 7.40 16.20
N LYS A 98 1.97 7.43 17.53
CA LYS A 98 0.97 6.79 18.39
C LYS A 98 -0.44 7.39 18.23
N HIS A 99 -0.53 8.65 17.82
CA HIS A 99 -1.77 9.40 17.73
C HIS A 99 -2.31 9.54 16.31
N VAL A 100 -1.63 9.00 15.30
CA VAL A 100 -2.08 9.06 13.91
C VAL A 100 -3.01 7.87 13.62
N PRO A 101 -4.30 8.13 13.35
CA PRO A 101 -5.28 7.07 13.18
C PRO A 101 -5.22 6.47 11.76
N SER A 102 -5.68 5.23 11.66
CA SER A 102 -6.00 4.55 10.41
C SER A 102 -7.02 3.46 10.70
N ILE A 103 -7.48 2.73 9.68
CA ILE A 103 -8.35 1.56 9.89
C ILE A 103 -7.71 0.47 10.78
N THR A 104 -6.38 0.39 10.83
CA THR A 104 -5.64 -0.54 11.70
C THR A 104 -5.35 0.04 13.08
N SER A 105 -5.69 1.31 13.31
CA SER A 105 -5.36 2.10 14.51
C SER A 105 -3.86 2.38 14.67
N MET A 106 -3.10 2.18 13.61
CA MET A 106 -1.65 2.39 13.53
C MET A 106 -1.30 3.29 12.33
N PRO A 107 -0.23 4.09 12.39
CA PRO A 107 0.12 4.99 11.29
C PRO A 107 0.53 4.20 10.04
N VAL A 108 -0.10 4.54 8.93
CA VAL A 108 0.20 3.94 7.61
C VAL A 108 1.25 4.72 6.81
N TYR A 109 1.63 5.91 7.30
CA TYR A 109 2.65 6.78 6.74
C TYR A 109 3.38 7.48 7.87
N ILE A 110 4.71 7.39 7.86
CA ILE A 110 5.57 7.96 8.91
C ILE A 110 6.57 8.99 8.37
N GLY A 111 6.29 9.59 7.21
CA GLY A 111 7.07 10.72 6.70
C GLY A 111 8.25 10.34 5.79
N ASN A 112 8.88 11.39 5.25
CA ASN A 112 10.18 11.31 4.56
C ASN A 112 11.28 11.29 5.64
N ILE A 113 11.43 10.17 6.34
CA ILE A 113 12.17 10.08 7.62
C ILE A 113 13.64 10.45 7.51
N ASP A 114 14.23 10.37 6.33
CA ASP A 114 15.58 10.82 6.08
C ASP A 114 15.67 12.36 6.15
N THR A 115 14.81 13.06 5.43
CA THR A 115 14.75 14.54 5.45
C THR A 115 14.28 15.09 6.79
N LEU A 116 13.42 14.37 7.52
CA LEU A 116 12.96 14.77 8.86
C LEU A 116 14.09 14.71 9.89
N LEU A 117 15.02 13.77 9.75
CA LEU A 117 16.10 13.54 10.72
C LEU A 117 17.40 14.24 10.34
N GLU A 118 17.62 14.50 9.04
CA GLU A 118 18.84 15.14 8.52
C GLU A 118 19.26 16.42 9.27
N PRO A 119 18.35 17.37 9.60
CA PRO A 119 18.73 18.62 10.27
C PRO A 119 19.31 18.43 11.68
N PHE A 120 19.09 17.26 12.30
CA PHE A 120 19.47 16.97 13.68
C PHE A 120 20.76 16.16 13.78
N ILE A 121 21.40 15.83 12.65
CA ILE A 121 22.66 15.09 12.62
C ILE A 121 23.83 16.05 12.85
N LYS A 122 24.40 16.00 14.05
CA LYS A 122 25.66 16.68 14.40
C LYS A 122 26.85 15.71 14.39
N ASP A 123 26.64 14.53 14.95
CA ASP A 123 27.59 13.42 14.99
C ASP A 123 26.94 12.16 14.39
N GLU A 124 27.61 11.51 13.44
CA GLU A 124 27.04 10.36 12.72
C GLU A 124 26.97 9.09 13.57
N VAL A 125 27.83 8.94 14.58
CA VAL A 125 27.83 7.77 15.48
C VAL A 125 26.63 7.85 16.43
N GLU A 126 26.40 9.02 17.00
CA GLU A 126 25.23 9.34 17.81
C GLU A 126 23.94 9.20 16.98
N ALA A 127 23.89 9.84 15.80
CA ALA A 127 22.73 9.77 14.93
C ALA A 127 22.42 8.32 14.49
N TYR A 128 23.44 7.53 14.16
CA TYR A 128 23.26 6.11 13.84
C TYR A 128 22.60 5.35 14.98
N LYS A 129 23.05 5.57 16.23
CA LYS A 129 22.49 4.92 17.41
C LYS A 129 21.02 5.32 17.60
N ALA A 130 20.70 6.61 17.51
CA ALA A 130 19.34 7.11 17.64
C ALA A 130 18.41 6.55 16.55
N ILE A 131 18.82 6.63 15.27
CA ILE A 131 18.07 6.10 14.12
C ILE A 131 17.82 4.61 14.25
N LYS A 132 18.84 3.83 14.65
CA LYS A 132 18.69 2.38 14.81
C LYS A 132 17.69 2.03 15.91
N LEU A 133 17.74 2.71 17.06
CA LEU A 133 16.78 2.51 18.15
C LEU A 133 15.37 2.94 17.75
N PHE A 134 15.24 4.04 17.01
CA PHE A 134 13.98 4.53 16.45
C PHE A 134 13.33 3.50 15.52
N LEU A 135 14.07 2.97 14.55
CA LEU A 135 13.59 1.95 13.63
C LEU A 135 13.22 0.64 14.34
N LEU A 136 14.02 0.25 15.34
CA LEU A 136 13.72 -0.91 16.17
C LEU A 136 12.42 -0.69 16.97
N HIS A 137 12.23 0.49 17.56
CA HIS A 137 11.02 0.82 18.29
C HIS A 137 9.79 0.77 17.40
N ILE A 138 9.86 1.34 16.20
CA ILE A 138 8.78 1.29 15.20
C ILE A 138 8.37 -0.17 14.94
N ASP A 139 9.33 -1.06 14.65
CA ASP A 139 8.99 -2.47 14.37
C ASP A 139 8.39 -3.21 15.57
N ARG A 140 8.77 -2.83 16.79
CA ARG A 140 8.29 -3.48 18.01
C ARG A 140 6.94 -2.96 18.53
N THR A 141 6.51 -1.78 18.08
CA THR A 141 5.33 -1.09 18.65
C THR A 141 4.26 -0.79 17.63
N ILE A 142 4.62 -0.60 16.37
CA ILE A 142 3.68 -0.49 15.26
C ILE A 142 3.67 -1.87 14.61
N THR A 143 2.86 -2.77 15.16
CA THR A 143 2.88 -4.21 14.82
C THR A 143 2.14 -4.56 13.52
N ASP A 144 1.87 -3.55 12.69
CA ASP A 144 1.21 -3.63 11.40
C ASP A 144 2.18 -3.26 10.26
N SER A 145 2.45 -4.21 9.36
CA SER A 145 3.34 -4.02 8.21
C SER A 145 2.82 -3.06 7.13
N PHE A 146 1.66 -2.44 7.33
CA PHE A 146 1.21 -1.28 6.56
C PHE A 146 1.82 0.05 7.07
N CYS A 147 2.68 0.06 8.09
CA CYS A 147 3.48 1.24 8.43
C CYS A 147 4.56 1.49 7.37
N HIS A 148 4.62 2.70 6.82
CA HIS A 148 5.42 3.02 5.64
C HIS A 148 6.21 4.33 5.77
N ALA A 149 7.53 4.23 5.63
CA ALA A 149 8.47 5.36 5.57
C ALA A 149 8.87 5.67 4.12
N ASN A 150 9.16 6.94 3.84
CA ASN A 150 9.79 7.34 2.59
C ASN A 150 11.21 7.85 2.85
N ILE A 151 12.06 7.70 1.84
CA ILE A 151 13.39 8.33 1.75
C ILE A 151 13.61 8.88 0.34
N GLY A 152 14.58 9.79 0.18
CA GLY A 152 14.89 10.42 -1.10
C GLY A 152 13.86 11.49 -1.51
N PRO A 153 13.96 12.03 -2.75
CA PRO A 153 14.82 11.56 -3.84
C PRO A 153 16.28 11.97 -3.74
N LYS A 154 16.55 13.05 -3.01
CA LYS A 154 17.91 13.51 -2.75
C LYS A 154 18.56 12.62 -1.71
N GLU A 155 19.83 12.28 -1.94
CA GLU A 155 20.66 11.60 -0.95
C GLU A 155 20.87 12.48 0.30
N THR A 156 20.75 11.86 1.48
CA THR A 156 20.98 12.48 2.80
C THR A 156 21.84 11.58 3.67
N LYS A 157 22.52 12.14 4.68
CA LYS A 157 23.27 11.33 5.66
C LYS A 157 22.32 10.42 6.43
N ALA A 158 21.18 10.95 6.87
CA ALA A 158 20.12 10.18 7.51
C ALA A 158 19.68 8.99 6.66
N GLY A 159 19.47 9.18 5.36
CA GLY A 159 19.11 8.13 4.41
C GLY A 159 20.12 6.97 4.42
N ARG A 160 21.42 7.27 4.35
CA ARG A 160 22.47 6.23 4.44
C ARG A 160 22.48 5.51 5.79
N LEU A 161 22.31 6.25 6.89
CA LEU A 161 22.24 5.66 8.24
C LEU A 161 21.01 4.75 8.41
N ILE A 162 19.87 5.14 7.84
CA ILE A 162 18.64 4.33 7.80
C ILE A 162 18.89 3.03 7.03
N LEU A 163 19.45 3.10 5.81
CA LEU A 163 19.75 1.90 5.01
C LEU A 163 20.72 0.96 5.74
N LYS A 164 21.77 1.51 6.36
CA LYS A 164 22.72 0.76 7.20
C LYS A 164 22.02 0.07 8.36
N ALA A 165 21.17 0.78 9.11
CA ALA A 165 20.45 0.22 10.25
C ALA A 165 19.45 -0.87 9.81
N GLN A 166 18.78 -0.69 8.68
CA GLN A 166 17.84 -1.69 8.15
C GLN A 166 18.55 -3.01 7.80
N ARG A 167 19.72 -2.96 7.16
CA ARG A 167 20.52 -4.18 6.88
C ARG A 167 20.92 -4.93 8.15
N GLU A 168 21.24 -4.20 9.22
CA GLU A 168 21.62 -4.80 10.50
C GLU A 168 20.41 -5.40 11.24
N LEU A 169 19.30 -4.67 11.29
CA LEU A 169 18.10 -5.06 12.04
C LEU A 169 17.27 -6.13 11.32
N GLN A 170 17.23 -6.09 9.98
CA GLN A 170 16.40 -6.91 9.12
C GLN A 170 14.95 -7.02 9.63
N THR A 171 14.38 -5.90 10.07
CA THR A 171 13.00 -5.83 10.54
C THR A 171 12.03 -5.80 9.37
N ALA A 172 10.79 -6.28 9.56
CA ALA A 172 9.79 -6.17 8.51
C ALA A 172 9.26 -4.73 8.44
N ILE A 173 9.15 -4.06 9.59
CA ILE A 173 8.53 -2.75 9.75
C ILE A 173 9.62 -1.70 10.06
N PRO A 174 9.45 -0.43 9.63
CA PRO A 174 8.48 0.02 8.64
C PRO A 174 8.81 -0.54 7.26
N ASN A 175 7.82 -0.65 6.37
CA ASN A 175 8.11 -0.69 4.93
C ASN A 175 8.80 0.62 4.53
N ILE A 176 9.65 0.59 3.51
CA ILE A 176 10.37 1.80 3.04
C ILE A 176 10.23 1.90 1.52
N THR A 177 9.98 3.11 1.04
CA THR A 177 10.09 3.46 -0.38
C THR A 177 11.15 4.53 -0.57
N LEU A 178 12.07 4.30 -1.50
CA LEU A 178 12.89 5.32 -2.09
C LEU A 178 12.08 6.02 -3.19
N LYS A 179 11.85 7.33 -3.03
CA LYS A 179 11.45 8.20 -4.14
C LYS A 179 12.66 8.28 -5.06
N TYR A 180 12.66 7.56 -6.17
CA TYR A 180 13.80 7.45 -7.07
C TYR A 180 13.60 8.35 -8.28
N GLY A 181 14.60 9.19 -8.58
CA GLY A 181 14.55 10.08 -9.73
C GLY A 181 15.91 10.72 -10.00
N LYS A 182 15.92 11.80 -10.79
CA LYS A 182 17.16 12.50 -11.23
C LYS A 182 18.03 13.03 -10.10
N GLU A 183 17.47 13.29 -8.93
CA GLU A 183 18.19 13.78 -7.76
C GLU A 183 18.85 12.65 -6.93
N THR A 184 18.57 11.39 -7.28
CA THR A 184 19.13 10.22 -6.62
C THR A 184 20.51 9.92 -7.21
N SER A 185 21.56 9.95 -6.38
CA SER A 185 22.90 9.53 -6.81
C SER A 185 22.94 8.04 -7.15
N LYS A 186 23.84 7.65 -8.06
CA LYS A 186 24.05 6.23 -8.39
C LYS A 186 24.43 5.45 -7.13
N GLU A 187 25.31 6.00 -6.30
CA GLU A 187 25.80 5.38 -5.08
C GLU A 187 24.69 5.14 -4.06
N PHE A 188 23.75 6.08 -3.90
CA PHE A 188 22.61 5.92 -3.00
C PHE A 188 21.58 4.93 -3.54
N ALA A 189 21.36 4.91 -4.86
CA ALA A 189 20.51 3.91 -5.51
C ALA A 189 21.08 2.50 -5.33
N ILE A 190 22.39 2.31 -5.51
CA ILE A 190 23.07 1.02 -5.29
C ILE A 190 23.02 0.59 -3.82
N ASP A 191 23.25 1.51 -2.88
CA ASP A 191 23.12 1.23 -1.44
C ASP A 191 21.68 0.82 -1.07
N SER A 192 20.68 1.46 -1.68
CA SER A 192 19.27 1.10 -1.56
C SER A 192 18.99 -0.30 -2.12
N ILE A 193 19.56 -0.63 -3.29
CA ILE A 193 19.43 -1.96 -3.90
C ILE A 193 20.03 -3.03 -3.01
N ASN A 194 21.24 -2.82 -2.52
CA ASN A 194 21.90 -3.75 -1.59
C ASN A 194 21.09 -3.95 -0.30
N THR A 195 20.34 -2.94 0.14
CA THR A 195 19.45 -3.04 1.30
C THR A 195 18.19 -3.85 0.98
N ALA A 196 17.59 -3.63 -0.20
CA ALA A 196 16.42 -4.36 -0.66
C ALA A 196 16.69 -5.84 -0.89
N LEU A 197 17.89 -6.20 -1.38
CA LEU A 197 18.32 -7.59 -1.52
C LEU A 197 18.45 -8.31 -0.16
N VAL A 198 18.59 -7.59 0.95
CA VAL A 198 18.66 -8.17 2.30
C VAL A 198 17.32 -8.13 3.00
N THR A 199 16.53 -7.08 2.82
CA THR A 199 15.36 -6.77 3.67
C THR A 199 14.04 -6.57 2.91
N ALA A 200 14.01 -6.79 1.60
CA ALA A 200 12.88 -6.52 0.70
C ALA A 200 12.38 -5.07 0.68
N LYS A 201 13.19 -4.13 1.21
CA LYS A 201 12.99 -2.69 1.19
C LYS A 201 14.34 -1.95 1.12
N PRO A 202 14.41 -0.75 0.53
CA PRO A 202 13.30 0.01 -0.03
C PRO A 202 12.75 -0.56 -1.34
N SER A 203 11.45 -0.34 -1.57
CA SER A 203 10.89 -0.33 -2.93
C SER A 203 11.25 0.99 -3.63
N PHE A 204 11.15 1.04 -4.95
CA PHE A 204 11.46 2.23 -5.75
C PHE A 204 10.16 2.81 -6.30
N ALA A 205 9.91 4.09 -6.03
CA ALA A 205 8.82 4.86 -6.63
C ALA A 205 9.40 5.87 -7.63
N ASN A 206 8.89 5.88 -8.86
CA ASN A 206 9.31 6.81 -9.91
C ASN A 206 8.89 8.24 -9.53
N HIS A 207 9.85 9.01 -9.01
CA HIS A 207 9.59 10.31 -8.41
C HIS A 207 8.98 11.28 -9.43
N GLU A 208 9.45 11.26 -10.67
CA GLU A 208 8.97 12.15 -11.73
C GLU A 208 7.50 11.92 -12.06
N ILE A 209 7.03 10.67 -12.10
CA ILE A 209 5.61 10.38 -12.36
C ILE A 209 4.76 10.82 -11.17
N PHE A 210 5.13 10.45 -9.95
CA PHE A 210 4.36 10.83 -8.76
C PHE A 210 4.36 12.36 -8.54
N ALA A 211 5.48 13.05 -8.76
CA ALA A 211 5.56 14.51 -8.68
C ALA A 211 4.64 15.22 -9.68
N LYS A 212 4.38 14.60 -10.84
CA LYS A 212 3.43 15.10 -11.83
C LYS A 212 1.98 14.88 -11.40
N ASP A 213 1.67 13.70 -10.84
CA ASP A 213 0.34 13.36 -10.34
C ASP A 213 -0.04 14.19 -9.09
N PHE A 214 0.95 14.57 -8.28
CA PHE A 214 0.79 15.30 -7.02
C PHE A 214 1.68 16.55 -7.01
N PRO A 215 1.18 17.70 -7.49
CA PRO A 215 1.95 18.92 -7.67
C PRO A 215 2.71 19.38 -6.43
N TYR A 216 3.82 20.10 -6.66
CA TYR A 216 4.73 20.60 -5.62
C TYR A 216 5.41 19.51 -4.79
N ASN A 217 5.54 18.30 -5.34
CA ASN A 217 6.13 17.13 -4.67
C ASN A 217 5.44 16.78 -3.35
N ASN A 218 4.18 17.20 -3.18
CA ASN A 218 3.45 17.11 -1.92
C ASN A 218 2.79 15.72 -1.75
N TYR A 219 3.56 14.65 -1.90
CA TYR A 219 3.05 13.28 -1.79
C TYR A 219 3.89 12.39 -0.88
N GLY A 220 3.21 11.43 -0.25
CA GLY A 220 3.79 10.30 0.44
C GLY A 220 3.37 8.99 -0.23
N ILE A 221 4.22 7.97 -0.11
CA ILE A 221 3.83 6.58 -0.35
C ILE A 221 3.47 5.96 1.00
N ALA A 222 2.20 5.58 1.14
CA ALA A 222 1.64 5.04 2.37
C ALA A 222 1.29 3.55 2.23
N SER A 223 1.32 2.81 3.34
CA SER A 223 0.91 1.39 3.43
C SER A 223 1.62 0.48 2.42
N CYS A 224 0.94 0.03 1.38
CA CYS A 224 1.55 -0.79 0.34
C CYS A 224 2.42 0.08 -0.59
N TYR A 225 1.78 0.80 -1.50
CA TYR A 225 2.39 1.70 -2.48
C TYR A 225 1.46 2.89 -2.80
N ASN A 226 0.66 3.31 -1.82
CA ASN A 226 -0.40 4.28 -2.05
C ASN A 226 0.17 5.69 -2.17
N GLY A 227 0.13 6.29 -3.36
CA GLY A 227 0.48 7.69 -3.56
C GLY A 227 -0.66 8.59 -3.09
N LEU A 228 -0.40 9.43 -2.08
CA LEU A 228 -1.39 10.30 -1.44
C LEU A 228 -0.76 11.64 -1.06
N TYR A 229 -1.59 12.68 -0.94
CA TYR A 229 -1.14 14.00 -0.51
C TYR A 229 -0.64 14.01 0.94
N ILE A 230 0.49 14.70 1.17
CA ILE A 230 0.94 15.03 2.53
C ILE A 230 0.05 16.14 3.11
N GLY A 231 -0.23 16.01 4.41
CA GLY A 231 -1.27 16.75 5.11
C GLY A 231 -2.68 16.29 4.73
N GLY A 232 -2.83 15.11 4.15
CA GLY A 232 -4.11 14.62 3.63
C GLY A 232 -4.22 13.10 3.79
N GLY A 233 -4.71 12.45 2.74
CA GLY A 233 -4.80 10.99 2.70
C GLY A 233 -5.96 10.49 1.85
N SER A 234 -6.54 9.37 2.26
CA SER A 234 -7.73 8.79 1.61
C SER A 234 -8.82 8.52 2.65
N PHE A 235 -10.02 9.02 2.39
CA PHE A 235 -11.19 8.74 3.22
C PHE A 235 -11.46 7.22 3.26
N THR A 236 -11.39 6.54 2.12
CA THR A 236 -11.74 5.13 1.98
C THR A 236 -11.06 4.50 0.76
N LEU A 237 -10.86 3.18 0.80
CA LEU A 237 -10.53 2.33 -0.34
C LEU A 237 -11.56 1.21 -0.42
N VAL A 238 -12.46 1.32 -1.39
CA VAL A 238 -13.31 0.23 -1.81
C VAL A 238 -12.69 -0.38 -3.06
N ARG A 239 -12.81 -1.69 -3.27
CA ARG A 239 -12.27 -2.37 -4.45
C ARG A 239 -13.29 -3.26 -5.15
N LEU A 240 -13.12 -3.35 -6.47
CA LEU A 240 -13.90 -4.18 -7.37
C LEU A 240 -13.15 -5.47 -7.71
N ASN A 241 -13.80 -6.62 -7.50
CA ASN A 241 -13.36 -7.91 -8.03
C ASN A 241 -13.80 -8.05 -9.49
N LEU A 242 -12.89 -7.77 -10.42
CA LEU A 242 -13.22 -7.80 -11.85
C LEU A 242 -13.60 -9.20 -12.33
N TYR A 243 -12.97 -10.24 -11.80
CA TYR A 243 -13.29 -11.61 -12.20
C TYR A 243 -14.71 -12.01 -11.77
N ALA A 244 -15.09 -11.68 -10.53
CA ALA A 244 -16.44 -11.96 -10.06
C ALA A 244 -17.50 -11.16 -10.85
N ALA A 245 -17.22 -9.89 -11.18
CA ALA A 245 -18.08 -9.11 -12.05
C ALA A 245 -18.18 -9.71 -13.47
N ALA A 246 -17.07 -10.16 -14.05
CA ALA A 246 -17.04 -10.74 -15.40
C ALA A 246 -17.93 -11.99 -15.53
N LYS A 247 -18.05 -12.80 -14.47
CA LYS A 247 -18.94 -13.98 -14.45
C LYS A 247 -20.42 -13.64 -14.58
N LYS A 248 -20.82 -12.39 -14.31
CA LYS A 248 -22.19 -11.93 -14.53
C LYS A 248 -22.47 -11.55 -15.99
N ALA A 249 -21.43 -11.37 -16.80
CA ALA A 249 -21.57 -10.96 -18.19
C ALA A 249 -21.82 -12.14 -19.12
N LYS A 250 -22.64 -11.92 -20.15
CA LYS A 250 -22.93 -12.91 -21.19
C LYS A 250 -21.85 -12.97 -22.28
N SER A 251 -21.08 -11.89 -22.43
CA SER A 251 -20.00 -11.74 -23.41
C SER A 251 -19.07 -10.60 -23.01
N THR A 252 -17.91 -10.49 -23.69
CA THR A 252 -16.99 -9.35 -23.54
C THR A 252 -17.68 -8.01 -23.79
N LYS A 253 -18.58 -7.94 -24.79
CA LYS A 253 -19.34 -6.72 -25.10
C LYS A 253 -20.30 -6.36 -23.96
N ASP A 254 -21.05 -7.34 -23.48
CA ASP A 254 -21.98 -7.16 -22.36
C ASP A 254 -21.26 -6.73 -21.07
N PHE A 255 -20.04 -7.26 -20.84
CA PHE A 255 -19.22 -6.82 -19.72
C PHE A 255 -18.84 -5.34 -19.82
N LEU A 256 -18.29 -4.92 -20.96
CA LEU A 256 -17.79 -3.56 -21.18
C LEU A 256 -18.90 -2.50 -21.22
N ASP A 257 -20.04 -2.86 -21.83
CA ASP A 257 -21.12 -1.91 -22.12
C ASP A 257 -22.16 -1.84 -20.99
N ASN A 258 -22.36 -2.93 -20.23
CA ASN A 258 -23.43 -3.03 -19.23
C ASN A 258 -22.91 -3.36 -17.81
N VAL A 259 -22.27 -4.52 -17.63
CA VAL A 259 -21.96 -5.04 -16.27
C VAL A 259 -20.92 -4.18 -15.56
N LEU A 260 -19.81 -3.85 -16.23
CA LEU A 260 -18.74 -3.06 -15.65
C LEU A 260 -19.23 -1.63 -15.28
N PRO A 261 -19.89 -0.87 -16.17
CA PRO A 261 -20.44 0.43 -15.81
C PRO A 261 -21.43 0.38 -14.64
N ASP A 262 -22.35 -0.60 -14.62
CA ASP A 262 -23.36 -0.74 -13.57
C ASP A 262 -22.73 -0.98 -12.18
N VAL A 263 -21.83 -1.95 -12.09
CA VAL A 263 -21.16 -2.27 -10.82
C VAL A 263 -20.27 -1.12 -10.36
N MET A 264 -19.60 -0.41 -11.27
CA MET A 264 -18.78 0.75 -10.92
C MET A 264 -19.60 1.93 -10.42
N ALA A 265 -20.78 2.18 -10.98
CA ALA A 265 -21.69 3.22 -10.49
C ALA A 265 -22.15 2.91 -9.06
N LYS A 266 -22.52 1.65 -8.79
CA LYS A 266 -22.89 1.16 -7.46
C LYS A 266 -21.75 1.27 -6.44
N MET A 267 -20.54 0.92 -6.85
CA MET A 267 -19.35 1.07 -6.00
C MET A 267 -19.01 2.55 -5.73
N SER A 268 -19.18 3.43 -6.72
CA SER A 268 -19.00 4.88 -6.54
C SER A 268 -19.99 5.44 -5.52
N ASN A 269 -21.28 5.05 -5.60
CA ASN A 269 -22.28 5.43 -4.59
C ASN A 269 -21.91 4.92 -3.20
N TYR A 270 -21.35 3.72 -3.09
CA TYR A 270 -20.88 3.20 -1.82
C TYR A 270 -19.73 4.06 -1.24
N ILE A 271 -18.74 4.40 -2.06
CA ILE A 271 -17.65 5.31 -1.67
C ILE A 271 -18.22 6.66 -1.21
N ASP A 272 -19.16 7.25 -1.94
CA ASP A 272 -19.79 8.53 -1.57
C ASP A 272 -20.46 8.48 -0.19
N LYS A 273 -21.21 7.42 0.10
CA LYS A 273 -21.86 7.24 1.41
C LYS A 273 -20.83 7.15 2.54
N ARG A 274 -19.71 6.45 2.32
CA ARG A 274 -18.62 6.35 3.29
C ARG A 274 -17.97 7.70 3.54
N ILE A 275 -17.65 8.46 2.48
CA ILE A 275 -17.10 9.82 2.60
C ILE A 275 -18.07 10.72 3.35
N ASN A 276 -19.35 10.72 2.99
CA ASN A 276 -20.37 11.55 3.64
C ASN A 276 -20.42 11.31 5.15
N PHE A 277 -20.44 10.05 5.57
CA PHE A 277 -20.47 9.70 6.98
C PHE A 277 -19.20 10.15 7.71
N ILE A 278 -18.00 9.89 7.15
CA ILE A 278 -16.74 10.31 7.77
C ILE A 278 -16.70 11.83 7.94
N VAL A 279 -17.09 12.57 6.89
CA VAL A 279 -16.92 14.03 6.84
C VAL A 279 -18.01 14.78 7.61
N ASN A 280 -19.26 14.32 7.58
CA ASN A 280 -20.39 15.11 8.10
C ASN A 280 -21.00 14.54 9.39
N GLU A 281 -20.76 13.26 9.71
CA GLU A 281 -21.49 12.56 10.78
C GLU A 281 -20.56 12.02 11.87
N SER A 282 -19.36 11.54 11.51
CA SER A 282 -18.43 10.96 12.49
C SER A 282 -17.69 12.00 13.34
N ASN A 283 -17.73 13.28 12.95
CA ASN A 283 -17.00 14.39 13.57
C ASN A 283 -15.47 14.23 13.61
N PHE A 284 -14.89 13.40 12.73
CA PHE A 284 -13.45 13.16 12.71
C PHE A 284 -12.65 14.46 12.51
N PHE A 285 -13.03 15.26 11.51
CA PHE A 285 -12.27 16.46 11.15
C PHE A 285 -12.48 17.61 12.15
N GLU A 286 -13.62 17.63 12.84
CA GLU A 286 -13.98 18.61 13.85
C GLU A 286 -13.26 18.34 15.18
N SER A 287 -13.10 17.06 15.54
CA SER A 287 -12.55 16.66 16.84
C SER A 287 -11.04 16.39 16.84
N SER A 288 -10.43 16.15 15.67
CA SER A 288 -9.03 15.77 15.56
C SER A 288 -8.07 16.94 15.85
N PHE A 289 -7.14 16.74 16.77
CA PHE A 289 -6.07 17.72 17.02
C PHE A 289 -5.12 17.87 15.81
N LEU A 290 -4.98 16.81 14.99
CA LEU A 290 -4.19 16.89 13.76
C LEU A 290 -4.75 17.95 12.80
N VAL A 291 -6.07 18.16 12.80
CA VAL A 291 -6.71 19.24 12.03
C VAL A 291 -6.48 20.59 12.71
N ARG A 292 -6.70 20.69 14.03
CA ARG A 292 -6.51 21.94 14.79
C ARG A 292 -5.07 22.47 14.69
N GLU A 293 -4.09 21.59 14.71
CA GLU A 293 -2.66 21.93 14.57
C GLU A 293 -2.21 21.99 13.10
N ASN A 294 -3.14 21.88 12.16
CA ASN A 294 -2.88 21.98 10.72
C ASN A 294 -1.83 20.98 10.21
N LEU A 295 -1.79 19.78 10.81
CA LEU A 295 -0.97 18.66 10.36
C LEU A 295 -1.70 17.84 9.29
N ILE A 296 -3.04 17.91 9.25
CA ILE A 296 -3.87 17.40 8.16
C ILE A 296 -4.97 18.41 7.79
N TYR A 297 -5.41 18.38 6.54
CA TYR A 297 -6.42 19.26 5.98
C TYR A 297 -7.44 18.43 5.21
N LYS A 298 -8.73 18.65 5.49
CA LYS A 298 -9.83 17.89 4.89
C LYS A 298 -9.84 17.95 3.36
N ASP A 299 -9.49 19.09 2.79
CA ASP A 299 -9.44 19.34 1.34
C ASP A 299 -8.27 18.65 0.63
N ARG A 300 -7.34 18.05 1.37
CA ARG A 300 -6.23 17.21 0.87
C ARG A 300 -6.54 15.71 0.90
N PHE A 301 -7.73 15.32 1.31
CA PHE A 301 -8.18 13.93 1.22
C PHE A 301 -8.85 13.65 -0.13
N THR A 302 -8.74 12.40 -0.57
CA THR A 302 -9.44 11.85 -1.74
C THR A 302 -10.09 10.52 -1.37
N ALA A 303 -10.54 9.74 -2.35
CA ALA A 303 -10.90 8.34 -2.16
C ALA A 303 -10.29 7.47 -3.26
N MET A 304 -10.05 6.22 -2.93
CA MET A 304 -9.40 5.28 -3.83
C MET A 304 -10.43 4.29 -4.39
N PHE A 305 -10.54 4.25 -5.71
CA PHE A 305 -11.35 3.28 -6.44
C PHE A 305 -10.47 2.08 -6.80
N GLY A 306 -10.47 1.08 -5.94
CA GLY A 306 -9.65 -0.12 -6.07
C GLY A 306 -10.17 -1.12 -7.09
N MET A 307 -9.26 -1.93 -7.63
CA MET A 307 -9.61 -3.11 -8.43
C MET A 307 -8.57 -4.22 -8.28
N PHE A 308 -9.00 -5.46 -8.55
CA PHE A 308 -8.13 -6.63 -8.64
C PHE A 308 -8.74 -7.71 -9.56
N GLY A 309 -7.95 -8.73 -9.90
CA GLY A 309 -8.40 -9.86 -10.71
C GLY A 309 -8.53 -9.55 -12.20
N LEU A 310 -7.72 -8.61 -12.74
CA LEU A 310 -7.77 -8.28 -14.17
C LEU A 310 -7.42 -9.47 -15.06
N ALA A 311 -6.36 -10.21 -14.70
CA ALA A 311 -5.90 -11.35 -15.48
C ALA A 311 -7.00 -12.40 -15.62
N GLU A 312 -7.66 -12.76 -14.52
CA GLU A 312 -8.74 -13.75 -14.53
C GLU A 312 -10.01 -13.22 -15.20
N CYS A 313 -10.32 -11.93 -15.04
CA CYS A 313 -11.39 -11.28 -15.81
C CYS A 313 -11.17 -11.43 -17.32
N VAL A 314 -9.98 -11.06 -17.81
CA VAL A 314 -9.62 -11.16 -19.24
C VAL A 314 -9.66 -12.60 -19.72
N ASN A 315 -9.00 -13.51 -18.99
CA ASN A 315 -8.93 -14.92 -19.35
C ASN A 315 -10.32 -15.55 -19.42
N HIS A 316 -11.22 -15.20 -18.49
CA HIS A 316 -12.60 -15.66 -18.48
C HIS A 316 -13.39 -15.16 -19.69
N LEU A 317 -13.33 -13.85 -19.98
CA LEU A 317 -14.07 -13.25 -21.09
C LEU A 317 -13.62 -13.77 -22.46
N LEU A 318 -12.34 -14.12 -22.60
CA LEU A 318 -11.78 -14.69 -23.83
C LEU A 318 -11.84 -16.21 -23.89
N LYS A 319 -12.21 -16.89 -22.80
CA LYS A 319 -12.10 -18.36 -22.64
C LYS A 319 -10.68 -18.86 -22.90
N ALA A 320 -9.68 -18.10 -22.46
CA ALA A 320 -8.26 -18.38 -22.64
C ALA A 320 -7.78 -19.47 -21.67
N ASN A 321 -7.83 -20.72 -22.13
CA ASN A 321 -7.44 -21.89 -21.34
C ASN A 321 -5.96 -22.28 -21.49
N GLU A 322 -5.35 -21.98 -22.65
CA GLU A 322 -3.93 -22.26 -22.90
C GLU A 322 -3.05 -21.06 -22.55
N LEU A 323 -1.83 -21.29 -22.07
CA LEU A 323 -0.93 -20.22 -21.60
C LEU A 323 -0.71 -19.13 -22.65
N LYS A 324 -0.47 -19.52 -23.91
CA LYS A 324 -0.24 -18.60 -25.04
C LYS A 324 -1.41 -17.64 -25.32
N ASP A 325 -2.62 -17.97 -24.86
CA ASP A 325 -3.83 -17.18 -25.08
C ASP A 325 -4.18 -16.28 -23.88
N ARG A 326 -3.48 -16.43 -22.75
CA ARG A 326 -3.80 -15.76 -21.48
C ARG A 326 -3.18 -14.37 -21.39
N PHE A 327 -3.75 -13.57 -20.49
CA PHE A 327 -3.21 -12.29 -20.06
C PHE A 327 -1.75 -12.44 -19.62
N GLY A 328 -0.89 -11.54 -20.10
CA GLY A 328 0.56 -11.65 -19.92
C GLY A 328 1.30 -12.30 -21.10
N HIS A 329 0.62 -13.11 -21.91
CA HIS A 329 1.22 -13.90 -22.99
C HIS A 329 0.64 -13.60 -24.38
N SER A 330 -0.67 -13.30 -24.44
CA SER A 330 -1.36 -12.97 -25.69
C SER A 330 -1.53 -11.47 -25.84
N GLU A 331 -1.18 -10.94 -27.03
CA GLU A 331 -1.46 -9.55 -27.40
C GLU A 331 -2.95 -9.23 -27.30
N LYS A 332 -3.82 -10.12 -27.83
CA LYS A 332 -5.28 -9.99 -27.75
C LYS A 332 -5.78 -9.91 -26.31
N ALA A 333 -5.23 -10.72 -25.42
CA ALA A 333 -5.61 -10.70 -23.99
C ALA A 333 -5.15 -9.40 -23.32
N ASN A 334 -3.91 -8.98 -23.58
CA ASN A 334 -3.36 -7.74 -23.04
C ASN A 334 -4.16 -6.51 -23.53
N GLU A 335 -4.53 -6.46 -24.81
CA GLU A 335 -5.38 -5.41 -25.37
C GLU A 335 -6.76 -5.34 -24.72
N LEU A 336 -7.39 -6.49 -24.46
CA LEU A 336 -8.66 -6.51 -23.74
C LEU A 336 -8.49 -5.97 -22.32
N GLY A 337 -7.41 -6.35 -21.63
CA GLY A 337 -7.07 -5.82 -20.32
C GLY A 337 -6.97 -4.29 -20.34
N ILE A 338 -6.26 -3.72 -21.32
CA ILE A 338 -6.14 -2.27 -21.50
C ILE A 338 -7.51 -1.63 -21.72
N LYS A 339 -8.33 -2.18 -22.61
CA LYS A 339 -9.70 -1.65 -22.87
C LYS A 339 -10.57 -1.63 -21.62
N ILE A 340 -10.48 -2.66 -20.77
CA ILE A 340 -11.19 -2.69 -19.49
C ILE A 340 -10.70 -1.55 -18.60
N ILE A 341 -9.39 -1.40 -18.41
CA ILE A 341 -8.83 -0.35 -17.55
C ILE A 341 -9.12 1.05 -18.08
N GLU A 342 -9.05 1.27 -19.39
CA GLU A 342 -9.42 2.54 -20.03
C GLU A 342 -10.87 2.91 -19.77
N LYS A 343 -11.79 1.94 -19.90
CA LYS A 343 -13.19 2.13 -19.59
C LYS A 343 -13.38 2.49 -18.11
N MET A 344 -12.70 1.77 -17.21
CA MET A 344 -12.74 2.07 -15.77
C MET A 344 -12.23 3.48 -15.46
N HIS A 345 -11.08 3.84 -16.01
CA HIS A 345 -10.47 5.16 -15.83
C HIS A 345 -11.39 6.28 -16.33
N SER A 346 -12.04 6.10 -17.50
CA SER A 346 -13.03 7.05 -18.00
C SER A 346 -14.24 7.21 -17.09
N ILE A 347 -14.74 6.12 -16.49
CA ILE A 347 -15.89 6.18 -15.57
C ILE A 347 -15.50 6.89 -14.28
N VAL A 348 -14.35 6.52 -13.69
CA VAL A 348 -13.86 7.12 -12.44
C VAL A 348 -13.63 8.62 -12.59
N ASN A 349 -13.02 9.06 -13.69
CA ASN A 349 -12.76 10.49 -13.95
C ASN A 349 -14.00 11.28 -14.41
N SER A 350 -15.14 10.62 -14.60
CA SER A 350 -16.42 11.30 -14.87
C SER A 350 -17.24 11.54 -13.61
N ASN A 351 -16.86 10.90 -12.49
CA ASN A 351 -17.56 11.01 -11.21
C ASN A 351 -16.89 12.06 -10.33
N VAL A 352 -17.68 13.06 -9.90
CA VAL A 352 -17.21 14.17 -9.08
C VAL A 352 -17.79 14.08 -7.67
N ASN A 353 -16.92 14.13 -6.67
CA ASN A 353 -17.25 14.28 -5.25
C ASN A 353 -16.60 15.57 -4.71
N LYS A 354 -17.42 16.45 -4.13
CA LYS A 354 -17.00 17.76 -3.59
C LYS A 354 -15.94 17.69 -2.48
N TYR A 355 -15.77 16.55 -1.81
CA TYR A 355 -14.78 16.38 -0.75
C TYR A 355 -13.41 15.92 -1.29
N CYS A 356 -13.31 15.52 -2.56
CA CYS A 356 -12.07 15.09 -3.20
C CYS A 356 -11.38 16.25 -3.97
N SER A 357 -11.36 17.45 -3.40
CA SER A 357 -10.87 18.66 -4.08
C SER A 357 -9.41 18.59 -4.51
N ALA A 358 -8.55 17.89 -3.75
CA ALA A 358 -7.13 17.73 -4.11
C ALA A 358 -6.90 16.88 -5.37
N THR A 359 -7.93 16.20 -5.86
CA THR A 359 -7.88 15.37 -7.07
C THR A 359 -8.94 15.82 -8.08
N ASP A 360 -9.21 17.13 -8.12
CA ASP A 360 -10.19 17.78 -8.99
C ASP A 360 -11.61 17.19 -8.87
N GLY A 361 -11.96 16.75 -7.66
CA GLY A 361 -13.23 16.10 -7.37
C GLY A 361 -13.30 14.62 -7.74
N ASN A 362 -12.29 14.07 -8.41
CA ASN A 362 -12.30 12.68 -8.87
C ASN A 362 -11.79 11.73 -7.78
N PHE A 363 -12.28 10.49 -7.78
CA PHE A 363 -11.60 9.40 -7.09
C PHE A 363 -10.33 9.02 -7.86
N LEU A 364 -9.38 8.37 -7.16
CA LEU A 364 -8.18 7.85 -7.80
C LEU A 364 -8.30 6.36 -8.04
N LEU A 365 -8.12 5.92 -9.28
CA LEU A 365 -8.04 4.50 -9.58
C LEU A 365 -6.82 3.88 -8.89
N HIS A 366 -7.00 2.71 -8.29
CA HIS A 366 -5.98 1.98 -7.54
C HIS A 366 -5.93 0.50 -7.95
N ALA A 367 -4.75 0.00 -8.30
CA ALA A 367 -4.55 -1.44 -8.49
C ALA A 367 -4.31 -2.02 -7.10
N GLN A 368 -5.23 -2.81 -6.56
CA GLN A 368 -5.14 -3.28 -5.19
C GLN A 368 -4.28 -4.54 -5.09
N VAL A 369 -3.44 -4.60 -4.06
CA VAL A 369 -2.40 -5.63 -3.88
C VAL A 369 -2.92 -7.05 -3.63
N GLY A 370 -4.21 -7.27 -3.44
CA GLY A 370 -4.76 -8.54 -3.00
C GLY A 370 -4.62 -8.77 -1.49
N ILE A 371 -5.54 -9.55 -0.94
CA ILE A 371 -5.59 -9.99 0.46
C ILE A 371 -5.72 -11.51 0.54
N GLU A 372 -5.56 -12.06 1.73
CA GLU A 372 -5.52 -13.51 1.99
C GLU A 372 -6.81 -14.27 1.62
N THR A 373 -7.93 -13.57 1.49
CA THR A 373 -9.22 -14.15 1.09
C THR A 373 -9.43 -14.17 -0.42
N ASP A 374 -8.53 -13.56 -1.20
CA ASP A 374 -8.63 -13.49 -2.66
C ASP A 374 -8.19 -14.81 -3.29
N LYS A 375 -9.13 -15.75 -3.38
CA LYS A 375 -8.88 -17.08 -3.94
C LYS A 375 -9.04 -17.09 -5.45
N GLY A 376 -8.01 -17.56 -6.14
CA GLY A 376 -8.04 -17.76 -7.59
C GLY A 376 -8.13 -16.45 -8.39
N THR A 377 -7.60 -15.36 -7.85
CA THR A 377 -7.47 -14.06 -8.53
C THR A 377 -6.11 -13.45 -8.28
N SER A 378 -5.61 -12.72 -9.27
CA SER A 378 -4.33 -12.02 -9.19
C SER A 378 -4.50 -10.58 -8.69
N PRO A 379 -3.54 -10.04 -7.93
CA PRO A 379 -3.55 -8.63 -7.52
C PRO A 379 -3.65 -7.66 -8.69
N GLY A 380 -4.46 -6.61 -8.56
CA GLY A 380 -4.54 -5.49 -9.51
C GLY A 380 -4.52 -5.92 -10.99
N CYS A 381 -3.47 -5.50 -11.69
CA CYS A 381 -3.19 -5.82 -13.10
C CYS A 381 -2.04 -6.82 -13.29
N ARG A 382 -1.63 -7.54 -12.24
CA ARG A 382 -0.48 -8.45 -12.30
C ARG A 382 -0.76 -9.67 -13.17
N ILE A 383 0.29 -10.17 -13.81
CA ILE A 383 0.27 -11.51 -14.40
C ILE A 383 0.14 -12.55 -13.27
N PRO A 384 -0.65 -13.63 -13.45
CA PRO A 384 -0.78 -14.65 -12.42
C PRO A 384 0.55 -15.25 -11.98
N ILE A 385 0.68 -15.48 -10.68
CA ILE A 385 1.89 -16.05 -10.09
C ILE A 385 2.10 -17.48 -10.61
N GLY A 386 3.31 -17.76 -11.08
CA GLY A 386 3.69 -19.01 -11.76
C GLY A 386 3.47 -18.97 -13.28
N GLU A 387 2.83 -17.91 -13.81
CA GLU A 387 2.65 -17.68 -15.24
C GLU A 387 3.52 -16.52 -15.75
N GLU A 388 4.44 -15.95 -14.95
CA GLU A 388 5.19 -14.78 -15.38
C GLU A 388 6.15 -15.10 -16.56
N PRO A 389 6.15 -14.28 -17.64
CA PRO A 389 7.10 -14.44 -18.74
C PRO A 389 8.54 -14.05 -18.31
N ASP A 390 9.48 -14.03 -19.24
CA ASP A 390 10.81 -13.44 -19.01
C ASP A 390 10.71 -11.98 -18.52
N LEU A 391 11.75 -11.50 -17.84
CA LEU A 391 11.69 -10.22 -17.14
C LEU A 391 11.42 -9.03 -18.09
N PRO A 392 12.12 -8.86 -19.23
CA PRO A 392 11.81 -7.79 -20.18
C PRO A 392 10.35 -7.80 -20.66
N THR A 393 9.83 -8.96 -21.06
CA THR A 393 8.43 -9.09 -21.51
C THR A 393 7.45 -8.73 -20.39
N HIS A 394 7.72 -9.17 -19.16
CA HIS A 394 6.88 -8.85 -18.01
C HIS A 394 6.84 -7.34 -17.73
N LEU A 395 8.00 -6.68 -17.72
CA LEU A 395 8.10 -5.23 -17.47
C LEU A 395 7.33 -4.43 -18.53
N LEU A 396 7.52 -4.75 -19.80
CA LEU A 396 6.82 -4.07 -20.91
C LEU A 396 5.31 -4.31 -20.88
N GLN A 397 4.87 -5.51 -20.49
CA GLN A 397 3.46 -5.81 -20.36
C GLN A 397 2.83 -5.03 -19.20
N SER A 398 3.49 -5.02 -18.03
CA SER A 398 3.00 -4.35 -16.82
C SER A 398 2.95 -2.84 -17.00
N ALA A 399 4.00 -2.23 -17.56
CA ALA A 399 4.13 -0.78 -17.75
C ALA A 399 2.93 -0.13 -18.45
N LYS A 400 2.28 -0.83 -19.39
CA LYS A 400 1.11 -0.34 -20.15
C LYS A 400 -0.07 0.09 -19.25
N PHE A 401 -0.19 -0.51 -18.07
CA PHE A 401 -1.29 -0.23 -17.13
C PHE A 401 -0.97 0.93 -16.19
N HIS A 402 0.31 1.24 -15.94
CA HIS A 402 0.70 2.08 -14.81
C HIS A 402 0.14 3.50 -14.85
N LYS A 403 0.03 4.09 -16.05
CA LYS A 403 -0.48 5.44 -16.26
C LYS A 403 -1.93 5.68 -15.78
N TYR A 404 -2.73 4.63 -15.62
CA TYR A 404 -4.14 4.76 -15.21
C TYR A 404 -4.33 4.78 -13.69
N PHE A 405 -3.30 4.49 -12.89
CA PHE A 405 -3.42 4.27 -11.44
C PHE A 405 -2.58 5.27 -10.62
N PRO A 406 -2.91 6.57 -10.61
CA PRO A 406 -2.14 7.60 -9.91
C PRO A 406 -2.04 7.33 -8.40
N SER A 407 -3.03 6.66 -7.79
CA SER A 407 -2.95 6.30 -6.36
C SER A 407 -2.10 5.06 -6.08
N GLY A 408 -1.69 4.27 -7.07
CA GLY A 408 -0.77 3.16 -6.87
C GLY A 408 -1.04 1.92 -7.73
N ILE A 409 0.06 1.38 -8.25
CA ILE A 409 0.19 0.11 -8.96
C ILE A 409 1.67 -0.26 -8.97
N GLY A 410 2.00 -1.54 -8.83
CA GLY A 410 3.38 -1.99 -8.86
C GLY A 410 3.53 -3.49 -8.80
N ASP A 411 4.71 -3.95 -9.19
CA ASP A 411 5.09 -5.37 -9.24
C ASP A 411 6.24 -5.71 -8.32
N ILE A 412 6.40 -7.03 -8.14
CA ILE A 412 7.34 -7.63 -7.21
C ILE A 412 8.19 -8.64 -7.97
N PHE A 413 9.50 -8.45 -7.98
CA PHE A 413 10.46 -9.25 -8.72
C PHE A 413 11.46 -9.88 -7.75
N PRO A 414 11.28 -11.14 -7.33
CA PRO A 414 12.32 -11.85 -6.59
C PRO A 414 13.52 -12.10 -7.51
N PHE A 415 14.74 -11.79 -7.07
CA PHE A 415 15.98 -12.07 -7.80
C PHE A 415 16.72 -13.24 -7.17
N GLU A 416 17.46 -13.98 -8.00
CA GLU A 416 18.38 -15.00 -7.51
C GLU A 416 19.50 -14.41 -6.67
N VAL A 417 20.05 -15.22 -5.77
CA VAL A 417 21.05 -14.79 -4.76
C VAL A 417 22.29 -14.16 -5.41
N THR A 418 22.62 -14.57 -6.63
CA THR A 418 23.76 -14.05 -7.41
C THR A 418 23.62 -12.57 -7.76
N ALA A 419 22.41 -12.02 -7.80
CA ALA A 419 22.17 -10.60 -8.10
C ALA A 419 22.83 -9.67 -7.07
N LYS A 420 23.12 -10.15 -5.85
CA LYS A 420 23.92 -9.45 -4.84
C LYS A 420 25.34 -9.09 -5.30
N LYS A 421 25.87 -9.81 -6.30
CA LYS A 421 27.21 -9.56 -6.86
C LYS A 421 27.21 -8.46 -7.93
N ASN A 422 26.04 -8.11 -8.47
CA ASN A 422 25.90 -7.11 -9.53
C ASN A 422 24.67 -6.22 -9.30
N PRO A 423 24.63 -5.39 -8.24
CA PRO A 423 23.50 -4.49 -7.99
C PRO A 423 23.31 -3.44 -9.09
N GLU A 424 24.31 -3.20 -9.94
CA GLU A 424 24.19 -2.26 -11.07
C GLU A 424 23.24 -2.75 -12.16
N SER A 425 23.17 -4.06 -12.43
CA SER A 425 22.20 -4.58 -13.40
C SER A 425 20.76 -4.42 -12.94
N ILE A 426 20.51 -4.57 -11.63
CA ILE A 426 19.20 -4.27 -11.04
C ILE A 426 18.85 -2.79 -11.22
N LEU A 427 19.83 -1.90 -11.05
CA LEU A 427 19.62 -0.47 -11.31
C LEU A 427 19.26 -0.20 -12.77
N ASP A 428 19.92 -0.87 -13.72
CA ASP A 428 19.60 -0.77 -15.15
C ASP A 428 18.18 -1.28 -15.46
N ILE A 429 17.76 -2.38 -14.83
CA ILE A 429 16.39 -2.90 -14.92
C ILE A 429 15.37 -1.88 -14.39
N ILE A 430 15.63 -1.27 -13.22
CA ILE A 430 14.75 -0.24 -12.64
C ILE A 430 14.66 0.97 -13.58
N ASN A 431 15.80 1.43 -14.11
CA ASN A 431 15.84 2.54 -15.06
C ASN A 431 15.06 2.23 -16.35
N GLY A 432 15.22 1.03 -16.90
CA GLY A 432 14.45 0.56 -18.04
C GLY A 432 12.95 0.53 -17.75
N ALA A 433 12.54 -0.09 -16.64
CA ALA A 433 11.15 -0.16 -16.20
C ALA A 433 10.52 1.24 -16.07
N PHE A 434 11.23 2.18 -15.44
CA PHE A 434 10.75 3.53 -15.21
C PHE A 434 10.69 4.35 -16.50
N LYS A 435 11.64 4.15 -17.41
CA LYS A 435 11.61 4.73 -18.76
C LYS A 435 10.39 4.27 -19.56
N GLU A 436 9.99 3.01 -19.42
CA GLU A 436 8.78 2.45 -20.05
C GLU A 436 7.47 2.89 -19.35
N GLY A 437 7.56 3.68 -18.28
CA GLY A 437 6.40 4.27 -17.60
C GLY A 437 5.93 3.52 -16.36
N MET A 438 6.72 2.55 -15.85
CA MET A 438 6.44 1.98 -14.54
C MET A 438 6.63 3.04 -13.44
N ARG A 439 5.73 2.99 -12.48
CA ARG A 439 5.64 3.93 -11.35
C ARG A 439 6.23 3.38 -10.07
N TYR A 440 6.16 2.07 -9.87
CA TYR A 440 6.59 1.44 -8.63
C TYR A 440 7.20 0.06 -8.91
N PHE A 441 8.39 -0.17 -8.38
CA PHE A 441 9.17 -1.40 -8.58
C PHE A 441 9.63 -1.93 -7.23
N SER A 442 9.33 -3.21 -6.96
CA SER A 442 9.76 -3.88 -5.72
C SER A 442 10.51 -5.15 -6.03
N PHE A 443 11.49 -5.47 -5.21
CA PHE A 443 12.27 -6.68 -5.36
C PHE A 443 12.91 -7.09 -4.04
N TYR A 444 13.43 -8.32 -4.02
CA TYR A 444 14.19 -8.88 -2.92
C TYR A 444 14.99 -10.08 -3.43
N SER A 445 16.00 -10.52 -2.66
CA SER A 445 16.73 -11.75 -2.97
C SER A 445 15.93 -12.98 -2.51
N SER A 446 15.97 -14.07 -3.30
CA SER A 446 15.23 -15.31 -3.03
C SER A 446 15.56 -15.96 -1.67
N ASP A 447 16.72 -15.65 -1.09
CA ASP A 447 17.17 -16.11 0.24
C ASP A 447 16.81 -15.16 1.41
N SER A 448 16.11 -14.05 1.16
CA SER A 448 15.75 -13.10 2.22
C SER A 448 14.66 -13.67 3.15
N ASP A 449 14.84 -13.52 4.46
CA ASP A 449 13.81 -13.89 5.44
C ASP A 449 12.64 -12.89 5.41
N VAL A 450 12.91 -11.60 5.14
CA VAL A 450 11.87 -10.58 4.98
C VAL A 450 11.41 -10.62 3.52
N ILE A 451 10.16 -11.00 3.29
CA ILE A 451 9.59 -11.08 1.95
C ILE A 451 8.42 -10.13 1.77
N ARG A 452 8.17 -9.74 0.52
CA ARG A 452 7.01 -8.94 0.14
C ARG A 452 5.86 -9.84 -0.29
N ILE A 453 4.83 -9.95 0.54
CA ILE A 453 3.68 -10.83 0.29
C ILE A 453 2.92 -10.34 -0.93
N THR A 454 2.38 -9.14 -0.88
CA THR A 454 1.64 -8.55 -2.01
C THR A 454 1.78 -7.04 -2.10
N GLY A 455 1.89 -6.39 -0.93
CA GLY A 455 2.17 -4.98 -0.75
C GLY A 455 2.87 -4.67 0.58
N TYR A 456 2.76 -5.56 1.57
CA TYR A 456 3.38 -5.47 2.89
C TYR A 456 4.49 -6.53 3.06
N LEU A 457 5.28 -6.37 4.12
CA LEU A 457 6.43 -7.21 4.44
C LEU A 457 6.15 -8.12 5.63
N VAL A 458 6.66 -9.34 5.58
CA VAL A 458 6.64 -10.28 6.71
C VAL A 458 7.90 -11.12 6.72
N LYS A 459 8.24 -11.69 7.87
CA LYS A 459 9.30 -12.69 7.97
C LYS A 459 8.77 -14.08 7.68
N LEU A 460 9.47 -14.83 6.83
CA LEU A 460 9.21 -16.26 6.60
C LEU A 460 9.36 -17.05 7.90
N SER A 461 10.34 -16.69 8.73
CA SER A 461 10.52 -17.28 10.06
C SER A 461 9.32 -17.08 10.97
N ASP A 462 8.66 -15.91 10.94
CA ASP A 462 7.46 -15.66 11.74
C ASP A 462 6.21 -16.36 11.16
N ILE A 463 6.08 -16.45 9.83
CA ILE A 463 5.05 -17.30 9.20
C ILE A 463 5.16 -18.74 9.71
N LYS A 464 6.38 -19.30 9.74
CA LYS A 464 6.62 -20.67 10.21
C LYS A 464 6.27 -20.86 11.69
N LYS A 465 6.51 -19.86 12.55
CA LYS A 465 6.09 -19.90 13.97
C LYS A 465 4.58 -19.91 14.09
N LEU A 466 3.90 -18.98 13.39
CA LEU A 466 2.45 -18.88 13.44
C LEU A 466 1.77 -20.16 12.91
N ASP A 467 2.31 -20.77 11.86
CA ASP A 467 1.78 -22.03 11.30
C ASP A 467 1.90 -23.20 12.28
N LYS A 468 2.86 -23.15 13.23
CA LYS A 468 2.98 -24.10 14.34
C LYS A 468 2.07 -23.77 15.53
N GLY A 469 1.27 -22.70 15.46
CA GLY A 469 0.41 -22.25 16.55
C GLY A 469 1.13 -21.40 17.61
N GLU A 470 2.38 -20.99 17.36
CA GLU A 470 3.10 -20.06 18.23
C GLU A 470 2.62 -18.63 18.02
N GLN A 471 2.62 -17.84 19.08
CA GLN A 471 2.27 -16.42 18.98
C GLN A 471 3.38 -15.64 18.29
N VAL A 472 2.99 -14.72 17.41
CA VAL A 472 3.88 -13.78 16.73
C VAL A 472 3.45 -12.34 17.04
N LEU A 473 4.42 -11.43 17.02
CA LEU A 473 4.20 -10.04 17.38
C LEU A 473 3.35 -9.30 16.34
N GLN A 474 3.72 -9.43 15.06
CA GLN A 474 3.11 -8.69 13.95
C GLN A 474 1.77 -9.32 13.54
N ASP A 475 0.72 -8.52 13.44
CA ASP A 475 -0.62 -9.01 13.10
C ASP A 475 -0.72 -9.43 11.62
N THR A 476 0.02 -8.75 10.73
CA THR A 476 0.09 -9.03 9.30
C THR A 476 0.71 -10.39 8.96
N VAL A 477 1.37 -11.07 9.91
CA VAL A 477 1.88 -12.43 9.69
C VAL A 477 0.72 -13.42 9.45
N ALA A 478 -0.44 -13.20 10.06
CA ALA A 478 -1.65 -14.00 9.79
C ALA A 478 -2.13 -13.83 8.34
N LEU A 479 -2.11 -12.59 7.83
CA LEU A 479 -2.42 -12.30 6.43
C LEU A 479 -1.38 -12.97 5.50
N GLY A 480 -0.09 -12.91 5.89
CA GLY A 480 1.01 -13.53 5.14
C GLY A 480 0.86 -15.05 5.03
N LEU A 481 0.55 -15.72 6.14
CA LEU A 481 0.27 -17.15 6.17
C LEU A 481 -0.93 -17.51 5.29
N GLY A 482 -1.99 -16.72 5.32
CA GLY A 482 -3.15 -16.91 4.45
C GLY A 482 -2.79 -16.76 2.97
N ALA A 483 -2.00 -15.75 2.60
CA ALA A 483 -1.53 -15.55 1.23
C ALA A 483 -0.58 -16.67 0.76
N VAL A 484 0.27 -17.21 1.63
CA VAL A 484 1.08 -18.42 1.35
C VAL A 484 0.18 -19.59 1.00
N LYS A 485 -0.90 -19.81 1.77
CA LYS A 485 -1.81 -20.94 1.57
C LYS A 485 -2.75 -20.79 0.37
N ASN A 486 -3.15 -19.56 0.04
CA ASN A 486 -4.26 -19.31 -0.89
C ASN A 486 -3.84 -18.67 -2.22
N SER A 487 -2.68 -18.00 -2.27
CA SER A 487 -2.34 -17.08 -3.37
C SER A 487 -0.97 -17.35 -3.99
N LYS A 488 -0.40 -18.54 -3.75
CA LYS A 488 0.84 -19.03 -4.37
C LYS A 488 2.04 -18.07 -4.26
N ILE A 489 2.08 -17.20 -3.24
CA ILE A 489 3.05 -16.09 -3.21
C ILE A 489 4.52 -16.54 -3.20
N LEU A 490 4.79 -17.78 -2.79
CA LEU A 490 6.13 -18.40 -2.80
C LEU A 490 6.50 -19.04 -4.15
N GLU A 491 5.55 -19.16 -5.08
CA GLU A 491 5.75 -19.72 -6.43
C GLU A 491 6.07 -18.63 -7.47
N ARG A 492 6.27 -17.37 -7.04
CA ARG A 492 6.69 -16.29 -7.94
C ARG A 492 7.97 -16.64 -8.67
N LYS A 493 7.98 -16.38 -9.97
CA LYS A 493 9.17 -16.59 -10.80
C LYS A 493 10.35 -15.77 -10.28
N VAL A 494 11.40 -16.47 -9.84
CA VAL A 494 12.67 -15.86 -9.48
C VAL A 494 13.42 -15.46 -10.74
N ARG A 495 14.04 -14.29 -10.72
CA ARG A 495 14.79 -13.71 -11.84
C ARG A 495 16.27 -14.08 -11.72
N ASP A 496 16.73 -14.89 -12.65
CA ASP A 496 18.13 -15.32 -12.84
C ASP A 496 18.86 -14.52 -13.93
N ASP A 497 18.10 -13.78 -14.76
CA ASP A 497 18.59 -12.95 -15.86
C ASP A 497 19.21 -11.59 -15.44
N ALA A 498 19.64 -11.44 -14.17
CA ALA A 498 20.06 -10.17 -13.57
C ALA A 498 21.55 -10.09 -13.27
#